data_AF-A0A1F2QG99-F1
#
_entry.id   AF-A0A1F2QG99-F1
#
_cell.length_a   1.000
_cell.length_b   1.000
_cell.length_c   1.000
_cell.angle_alpha   90.00
_cell.angle_beta   90.00
_cell.angle_gamma   90.00
#
_symmetry.space_group_name_H-M   'P 1'
#
loop_
_entity.id
_entity.type
_entity.pdbx_description
1 polymer ?
#
loop_
_entity_poly.entity_id
_entity_poly.type
_entity_poly.pdbx_seq_one_letter_code
_entity_poly.pdbx_strand_id
1 'polypeptide(L)'
;MKRPELPDPGEPRRVDRTTQPSNVSAPISLAGEKIVSFLVQITREVWRLGSAVERCRTRGEPVSDEIAATLERLQEELQSLGLEASDPVGQTYDPGMRVEIAHLEPGGSGDLLVKRTVLPGVIWKGTLLKPASVVVGRNDAP
;
A
#
# COMPACT_ATOMS: atom_id res chain seq x y z
N MET A 1 51.56 -61.71 14.70
CA MET A 1 51.68 -60.45 13.92
C MET A 1 50.31 -60.13 13.32
N LYS A 2 49.86 -58.87 13.49
CA LYS A 2 48.80 -58.08 12.79
C LYS A 2 47.92 -58.81 11.74
N ARG A 3 46.59 -58.63 11.67
CA ARG A 3 45.79 -57.38 11.69
C ARG A 3 44.29 -57.70 11.90
N PRO A 4 43.49 -56.85 12.57
CA PRO A 4 42.03 -56.98 12.60
C PRO A 4 41.39 -56.33 11.36
N GLU A 5 40.41 -56.99 10.74
CA GLU A 5 39.57 -56.40 9.68
C GLU A 5 38.46 -55.54 10.30
N LEU A 6 38.28 -54.35 9.71
CA LEU A 6 37.27 -53.35 10.05
C LEU A 6 35.86 -53.82 9.64
N PRO A 7 34.81 -53.38 10.34
CA PRO A 7 33.42 -53.60 9.93
C PRO A 7 33.00 -52.66 8.78
N ASP A 8 32.11 -53.19 7.93
CA ASP A 8 31.50 -52.60 6.74
C ASP A 8 30.65 -51.34 7.05
N PRO A 9 30.85 -50.18 6.38
CA PRO A 9 30.06 -48.98 6.59
C PRO A 9 28.97 -48.86 5.51
N GLY A 10 27.73 -49.31 5.77
CA GLY A 10 26.74 -49.25 4.70
C GLY A 10 25.26 -49.49 4.96
N GLU A 11 24.75 -49.57 6.19
CA GLU A 11 23.29 -49.60 6.39
C GLU A 11 22.73 -48.22 6.76
N PRO A 12 21.94 -47.56 5.89
CA PRO A 12 21.23 -46.36 6.28
C PRO A 12 20.07 -46.72 7.22
N ARG A 13 20.22 -46.30 8.49
CA ARG A 13 19.14 -46.24 9.49
C ARG A 13 17.93 -45.52 8.87
N ARG A 14 16.82 -46.24 8.65
CA ARG A 14 15.51 -45.62 8.44
C ARG A 14 15.11 -44.95 9.75
N VAL A 15 15.30 -43.64 9.78
CA VAL A 15 14.80 -42.76 10.84
C VAL A 15 13.28 -42.72 10.74
N ASP A 16 12.61 -43.01 11.84
CA ASP A 16 11.17 -42.92 11.99
C ASP A 16 10.68 -41.55 11.52
N ARG A 17 9.78 -41.55 10.54
CA ARG A 17 9.12 -40.37 10.03
C ARG A 17 8.14 -39.89 11.11
N THR A 18 8.64 -39.03 12.00
CA THR A 18 7.85 -38.33 13.01
C THR A 18 6.74 -37.54 12.31
N THR A 19 5.52 -37.73 12.81
CA THR A 19 4.29 -37.04 12.46
C THR A 19 4.52 -35.54 12.34
N GLN A 20 4.34 -35.01 11.13
CA GLN A 20 4.31 -33.58 10.85
C GLN A 20 3.07 -32.97 11.54
N PRO A 21 3.20 -31.98 12.44
CA PRO A 21 2.04 -31.31 12.99
C PRO A 21 1.35 -30.51 11.87
N SER A 22 0.12 -30.92 11.58
CA SER A 22 -0.82 -30.25 10.69
C SER A 22 -1.03 -28.79 11.13
N ASN A 23 -0.67 -27.88 10.24
CA ASN A 23 -0.72 -26.43 10.43
C ASN A 23 -2.18 -25.95 10.29
N VAL A 24 -2.86 -25.63 11.39
CA VAL A 24 -4.29 -25.25 11.44
C VAL A 24 -4.52 -23.74 11.20
N SER A 25 -3.48 -22.98 10.82
CA SER A 25 -3.53 -21.50 10.83
C SER A 25 -4.18 -20.80 9.62
N ALA A 26 -4.71 -21.54 8.64
CA ALA A 26 -5.17 -20.97 7.37
C ALA A 26 -6.41 -20.03 7.39
N PRO A 27 -7.44 -20.19 8.26
CA PRO A 27 -8.67 -19.41 8.11
C PRO A 27 -8.62 -17.99 8.70
N ILE A 28 -7.74 -17.73 9.68
CA ILE A 28 -7.68 -16.43 10.37
C ILE A 28 -6.95 -15.36 9.53
N SER A 29 -5.95 -15.76 8.72
CA SER A 29 -5.17 -14.84 7.88
C SER A 29 -5.99 -14.25 6.72
N LEU A 30 -6.84 -15.06 6.07
CA LEU A 30 -7.61 -14.65 4.90
C LEU A 30 -8.69 -13.60 5.23
N ALA A 31 -9.28 -13.65 6.43
CA ALA A 31 -10.25 -12.65 6.88
C ALA A 31 -9.57 -11.30 7.13
N GLY A 32 -8.38 -11.30 7.75
CA GLY A 32 -7.58 -10.10 7.99
C GLY A 32 -7.16 -9.41 6.69
N GLU A 33 -6.67 -10.18 5.71
CA GLU A 33 -6.28 -9.66 4.39
C GLU A 33 -7.44 -8.97 3.66
N LYS A 34 -8.63 -9.57 3.69
CA LYS A 34 -9.84 -8.99 3.08
C LYS A 34 -10.25 -7.69 3.77
N ILE A 35 -10.17 -7.64 5.09
CA ILE A 35 -10.47 -6.42 5.85
C ILE A 35 -9.48 -5.33 5.48
N VAL A 36 -8.17 -5.62 5.47
CA VAL A 36 -7.15 -4.64 5.07
C VAL A 36 -7.39 -4.12 3.65
N SER A 37 -7.67 -5.02 2.70
CA SER A 37 -8.01 -4.62 1.33
C SER A 37 -9.24 -3.73 1.26
N PHE A 38 -10.27 -4.04 2.06
CA PHE A 38 -11.47 -3.22 2.15
C PHE A 38 -11.18 -1.84 2.73
N LEU A 39 -10.40 -1.75 3.81
CA LEU A 39 -9.98 -0.46 4.39
C LEU A 39 -9.21 0.39 3.39
N VAL A 40 -8.27 -0.21 2.66
CA VAL A 40 -7.53 0.47 1.59
C VAL A 40 -8.48 0.99 0.50
N GLN A 41 -9.44 0.16 0.08
CA GLN A 41 -10.39 0.53 -0.96
C GLN A 41 -11.30 1.67 -0.50
N ILE A 42 -11.93 1.58 0.67
CA ILE A 42 -12.88 2.61 1.13
C ILE A 42 -12.18 3.95 1.37
N THR A 43 -10.96 3.96 1.92
CA THR A 43 -10.18 5.20 2.09
C THR A 43 -9.88 5.86 0.74
N ARG A 44 -9.52 5.07 -0.28
CA ARG A 44 -9.28 5.57 -1.63
C ARG A 44 -10.54 6.13 -2.29
N GLU A 45 -11.67 5.49 -2.08
CA GLU A 45 -12.96 5.92 -2.62
C GLU A 45 -13.43 7.24 -1.98
N VAL A 46 -13.28 7.39 -0.66
CA VAL A 46 -13.57 8.65 0.04
C VAL A 46 -12.65 9.77 -0.44
N TRP A 47 -11.34 9.49 -0.61
CA TRP A 47 -10.42 10.47 -1.20
C TRP A 47 -10.85 10.86 -2.62
N ARG A 48 -11.22 9.90 -3.46
CA ARG A 48 -11.64 10.16 -4.85
C ARG A 48 -12.89 11.03 -4.91
N LEU A 49 -13.85 10.77 -4.01
CA LEU A 49 -15.05 11.59 -3.86
C LEU A 49 -14.67 13.02 -3.44
N GLY A 50 -13.77 13.17 -2.47
CA GLY A 50 -13.23 14.46 -2.06
C GLY A 50 -12.58 15.23 -3.19
N SER A 51 -11.69 14.61 -3.95
CA SER A 51 -11.07 15.25 -5.11
C SER A 51 -12.10 15.61 -6.20
N ALA A 52 -13.18 14.85 -6.36
CA ALA A 52 -14.23 15.17 -7.31
C ALA A 52 -15.03 16.40 -6.87
N VAL A 53 -15.44 16.46 -5.59
CA VAL A 53 -16.10 17.62 -4.99
C VAL A 53 -15.23 18.87 -5.13
N GLU A 54 -13.93 18.76 -4.84
CA GLU A 54 -13.01 19.89 -4.95
C GLU A 54 -12.82 20.38 -6.40
N ARG A 55 -12.80 19.46 -7.37
CA ARG A 55 -12.78 19.84 -8.80
C ARG A 55 -14.05 20.58 -9.21
N CYS A 56 -15.23 20.14 -8.76
CA CYS A 56 -16.48 20.84 -9.03
C CYS A 56 -16.44 22.26 -8.44
N ARG A 57 -16.01 22.40 -7.18
CA ARG A 57 -15.84 23.71 -6.52
C ARG A 57 -14.89 24.63 -7.29
N THR A 58 -13.72 24.12 -7.68
CA THR A 58 -12.73 24.87 -8.47
C THR A 58 -13.28 25.33 -9.83
N ARG A 59 -14.19 24.56 -10.43
CA ARG A 59 -14.85 24.89 -11.71
C ARG A 59 -16.08 25.79 -11.55
N GLY A 60 -16.50 26.08 -10.31
CA GLY A 60 -17.76 26.80 -10.03
C GLY A 60 -19.00 25.96 -10.32
N GLU A 61 -18.87 24.63 -10.38
CA GLU A 61 -20.00 23.71 -10.54
C GLU A 61 -20.70 23.50 -9.19
N PRO A 62 -22.04 23.43 -9.16
CA PRO A 62 -22.78 23.25 -7.91
C PRO A 62 -22.50 21.87 -7.30
N VAL A 63 -22.26 21.84 -5.99
CA VAL A 63 -22.21 20.62 -5.18
C VAL A 63 -23.25 20.80 -4.08
N SER A 64 -24.08 19.78 -3.84
CA SER A 64 -25.07 19.83 -2.76
C SER A 64 -24.37 19.87 -1.40
N ASP A 65 -24.90 20.71 -0.50
CA ASP A 65 -24.39 20.85 0.86
C ASP A 65 -24.47 19.52 1.63
N GLU A 66 -25.50 18.71 1.37
CA GLU A 66 -25.66 17.38 1.96
C GLU A 66 -24.55 16.42 1.52
N ILE A 67 -24.13 16.48 0.24
CA ILE A 67 -23.01 15.67 -0.26
C ILE A 67 -21.71 16.13 0.40
N ALA A 68 -21.47 17.44 0.50
CA ALA A 68 -20.29 18.00 1.14
C ALA A 68 -20.21 17.59 2.62
N ALA A 69 -21.29 17.77 3.38
CA ALA A 69 -21.35 17.39 4.79
C ALA A 69 -21.20 15.88 5.00
N THR A 70 -21.77 15.06 4.13
CA THR A 70 -21.61 13.60 4.20
C THR A 70 -20.16 13.18 3.95
N LEU A 71 -19.50 13.81 2.98
CA LEU A 71 -18.09 13.55 2.68
C LEU A 71 -17.19 13.95 3.87
N GLU A 72 -17.41 15.12 4.46
CA GLU A 72 -16.68 15.57 5.65
C GLU A 72 -16.82 14.56 6.79
N ARG A 73 -18.04 14.10 7.06
CA ARG A 73 -18.28 13.05 8.06
C ARG A 73 -17.56 11.74 7.75
N LEU A 74 -17.56 11.29 6.49
CA LEU A 74 -16.84 10.07 6.11
C LEU A 74 -15.33 10.22 6.32
N GLN A 75 -14.77 11.39 6.05
CA GLN A 75 -13.36 11.68 6.29
C GLN A 75 -13.03 11.67 7.79
N GLU A 76 -13.88 12.31 8.61
CA GLU A 76 -13.76 12.28 10.08
C GLU A 76 -13.85 10.86 10.64
N GLU A 77 -14.79 10.04 10.15
CA GLU A 77 -14.94 8.64 10.57
C GLU A 77 -13.68 7.81 10.23
N LEU A 78 -13.13 7.94 9.01
CA LEU A 78 -11.87 7.28 8.65
C LEU A 78 -10.71 7.73 9.53
N GLN A 79 -10.59 9.04 9.79
CA GLN A 79 -9.56 9.59 10.65
C GLN A 79 -9.70 9.08 12.09
N SER A 80 -10.91 8.96 12.62
CA SER A 80 -11.17 8.43 13.96
C SER A 80 -10.74 6.96 14.11
N LEU A 81 -10.77 6.19 13.03
CA LEU A 81 -10.26 4.82 12.95
C LEU A 81 -8.73 4.76 12.75
N GLY A 82 -8.09 5.92 12.54
CA GLY A 82 -6.68 6.10 12.26
C GLY A 82 -6.31 5.84 10.80
N LEU A 83 -7.27 5.87 9.88
CA LEU A 83 -7.03 5.71 8.44
C LEU A 83 -6.81 7.07 7.78
N GLU A 84 -5.73 7.18 7.02
CA GLU A 84 -5.32 8.41 6.35
C GLU A 84 -5.01 8.13 4.88
N ALA A 85 -5.51 9.00 4.00
CA ALA A 85 -5.13 9.03 2.60
C ALA A 85 -3.89 9.93 2.42
N SER A 86 -2.80 9.37 1.90
CA SER A 86 -1.58 10.11 1.60
C SER A 86 -1.57 10.54 0.14
N ASP A 87 -1.62 11.84 -0.10
CA ASP A 87 -1.58 12.46 -1.42
C ASP A 87 -0.33 13.33 -1.55
N PRO A 88 0.78 12.80 -2.11
CA PRO A 88 2.04 13.52 -2.18
C PRO A 88 2.12 14.51 -3.35
N VAL A 89 1.00 14.85 -4.01
CA VAL A 89 1.01 15.78 -5.14
C VAL A 89 1.65 17.12 -4.77
N GLY A 90 2.47 17.65 -5.68
CA GLY A 90 3.22 18.89 -5.47
C GLY A 90 4.49 18.74 -4.63
N GLN A 91 4.74 17.59 -4.00
CA GLN A 91 5.98 17.35 -3.26
C GLN A 91 7.13 17.02 -4.21
N THR A 92 8.35 17.41 -3.84
CA THR A 92 9.57 16.94 -4.51
C THR A 92 9.70 15.45 -4.36
N TYR A 93 9.89 14.77 -5.48
CA TYR A 93 10.09 13.33 -5.51
C TYR A 93 11.53 13.00 -5.09
N ASP A 94 11.65 12.16 -4.07
CA ASP A 94 12.91 11.57 -3.63
C ASP A 94 12.86 10.04 -3.81
N PRO A 95 13.95 9.38 -4.26
CA PRO A 95 13.99 7.92 -4.42
C PRO A 95 13.69 7.12 -3.14
N GLY A 96 13.84 7.70 -1.95
CA GLY A 96 13.49 7.12 -0.66
C GLY A 96 12.01 7.22 -0.29
N MET A 97 11.19 7.94 -1.06
CA MET A 97 9.74 8.00 -0.84
C MET A 97 9.10 6.63 -1.08
N ARG A 98 8.19 6.24 -0.18
CA ARG A 98 7.42 5.00 -0.31
C ARG A 98 6.21 5.18 -1.23
N VAL A 99 6.48 5.35 -2.52
CA VAL A 99 5.47 5.52 -3.58
C VAL A 99 5.70 4.54 -4.74
N GLU A 100 4.63 4.18 -5.44
CA GLU A 100 4.65 3.44 -6.70
C GLU A 100 4.62 4.44 -7.86
N ILE A 101 5.66 4.46 -8.71
CA ILE A 101 5.67 5.31 -9.90
C ILE A 101 4.83 4.64 -10.99
N ALA A 102 3.65 5.20 -11.29
CA ALA A 102 2.81 4.77 -12.41
C ALA A 102 3.35 5.26 -13.75
N HIS A 103 3.90 6.48 -13.78
CA HIS A 103 4.47 7.08 -14.97
C HIS A 103 5.54 8.11 -14.60
N LEU A 104 6.59 8.17 -15.43
CA LEU A 104 7.60 9.22 -15.38
C LEU A 104 7.45 10.05 -16.66
N GLU A 105 7.04 11.31 -16.52
CA GLU A 105 6.91 12.23 -17.63
C GLU A 105 8.31 12.54 -18.21
N PRO A 106 8.46 12.50 -19.56
CA PRO A 106 9.73 12.82 -20.20
C PRO A 106 9.97 14.33 -20.24
N GLY A 107 11.24 14.73 -20.27
CA GLY A 107 11.65 16.13 -20.46
C GLY A 107 11.92 16.90 -19.15
N GLY A 108 12.34 18.16 -19.29
CA GLY A 108 12.73 19.06 -18.21
C GLY A 108 14.17 18.85 -17.71
N SER A 109 14.69 19.86 -17.00
CA SER A 109 16.04 19.83 -16.38
C SER A 109 16.03 20.06 -14.87
N GLY A 110 14.87 20.39 -14.29
CA GLY A 110 14.71 20.62 -12.86
C GLY A 110 14.50 19.36 -12.03
N ASP A 111 14.26 19.57 -10.74
CA ASP A 111 13.99 18.51 -9.78
C ASP A 111 12.74 17.72 -10.14
N LEU A 112 12.74 16.43 -9.79
CA LEU A 112 11.57 15.59 -9.94
C LEU A 112 10.52 16.00 -8.91
N LEU A 113 9.27 16.15 -9.36
CA LEU A 113 8.12 16.46 -8.54
C LEU A 113 7.04 15.41 -8.77
N VAL A 114 6.25 15.13 -7.74
CA VAL A 114 4.99 14.41 -7.90
C VAL A 114 3.99 15.33 -8.57
N LYS A 115 3.79 15.16 -9.88
CA LYS A 115 2.87 15.99 -10.68
C LYS A 115 1.42 15.64 -10.43
N ARG A 116 1.15 14.36 -10.17
CA ARG A 116 -0.21 13.86 -9.97
C ARG A 116 -0.21 12.58 -9.13
N THR A 117 -1.19 12.48 -8.25
CA THR A 117 -1.54 11.21 -7.60
C THR A 117 -2.61 10.49 -8.41
N VAL A 118 -2.30 9.28 -8.85
CA VAL A 118 -3.25 8.38 -9.54
C VAL A 118 -4.11 7.65 -8.51
N LEU A 119 -3.49 7.15 -7.46
CA LEU A 119 -4.16 6.55 -6.30
C LEU A 119 -3.45 7.03 -5.03
N PRO A 120 -4.17 7.50 -4.00
CA PRO A 120 -3.53 7.92 -2.77
C PRO A 120 -2.96 6.69 -2.06
N GLY A 121 -1.90 6.94 -1.29
CA GLY A 121 -1.41 5.99 -0.31
C GLY A 121 -2.43 5.84 0.81
N VAL A 122 -2.40 4.70 1.50
CA VAL A 122 -3.26 4.46 2.66
C VAL A 122 -2.38 4.11 3.84
N ILE A 123 -2.51 4.89 4.90
CA ILE A 123 -1.81 4.74 6.17
C ILE A 123 -2.85 4.39 7.23
N TRP A 124 -2.56 3.41 8.07
CA TRP A 124 -3.38 3.07 9.23
C TRP A 124 -2.56 3.12 10.50
N LYS A 125 -2.88 4.07 11.38
CA LYS A 125 -2.19 4.29 12.68
C LYS A 125 -0.67 4.36 12.49
N GLY A 126 -0.22 5.15 11.50
CA GLY A 126 1.19 5.30 11.13
C GLY A 126 1.80 4.16 10.33
N THR A 127 1.08 3.05 10.12
CA THR A 127 1.56 1.93 9.29
C THR A 127 1.11 2.11 7.85
N LEU A 128 2.05 2.13 6.90
CA LEU A 128 1.73 2.18 5.47
C LEU A 128 1.10 0.85 5.04
N LEU A 129 -0.19 0.86 4.71
CA LEU A 129 -0.90 -0.30 4.18
C LEU A 129 -0.71 -0.44 2.67
N LYS A 130 -0.73 0.68 1.94
CA LYS A 130 -0.51 0.71 0.50
C LYS A 130 0.16 2.02 0.09
N PRO A 131 1.28 1.99 -0.66
CA PRO A 131 1.90 3.22 -1.18
C PRO A 131 0.97 3.98 -2.14
N ALA A 132 1.22 5.28 -2.26
CA ALA A 132 0.57 6.11 -3.27
C ALA A 132 1.08 5.71 -4.66
N SER A 133 0.19 5.69 -5.66
CA SER A 133 0.57 5.55 -7.06
C SER A 133 0.61 6.92 -7.71
N VAL A 134 1.75 7.31 -8.25
CA VAL A 134 2.05 8.69 -8.65
C VAL A 134 2.58 8.80 -10.08
N VAL A 135 2.32 9.95 -10.70
CA VAL A 135 3.03 10.42 -11.88
C VAL A 135 4.08 11.41 -11.42
N VAL A 136 5.32 11.14 -11.79
CA VAL A 136 6.47 11.99 -11.48
C VAL A 136 6.88 12.70 -12.77
N GLY A 137 7.25 13.97 -12.68
CA GLY A 137 7.77 14.74 -13.80
C GLY A 137 8.72 15.81 -13.30
N ARG A 138 9.58 16.34 -14.17
CA ARG A 138 10.50 17.40 -13.76
C ARG A 138 9.77 18.73 -13.61
N ASN A 139 10.24 19.57 -12.70
CA ASN A 139 9.77 20.94 -12.62
C ASN A 139 10.23 21.70 -13.87
N ASP A 140 9.29 22.19 -14.66
CA ASP A 140 9.58 23.13 -15.74
C ASP A 140 9.65 24.50 -15.08
N ALA A 141 10.83 24.83 -14.53
CA ALA A 141 11.09 26.22 -14.21
C ALA A 141 11.11 27.01 -15.54
N PRO A 142 10.44 28.16 -15.64
CA PRO A 142 10.53 29.02 -16.81
C PRO A 142 11.95 29.56 -17.03
#